data_AF-A0A545SUX4-F1
#
_entry.id   AF-A0A545SUX4-F1
#
_cell.length_a   1.000
_cell.length_b   1.000
_cell.length_c   1.000
_cell.angle_alpha   90.00
_cell.angle_beta   90.00
_cell.angle_gamma   90.00
#
_symmetry.space_group_name_H-M   'P 1'
#
loop_
_entity.id
_entity.type
_entity.pdbx_description
1 polymer ?
#
loop_
_entity_poly.entity_id
_entity_poly.type
_entity_poly.pdbx_seq_one_letter_code
_entity_poly.pdbx_strand_id
1 'polypeptide(L)'
;MKQASLLVAVLVLLLQCGYWLAGYQAIFQIGFGAITLMGLMIALTFLWLYLQRATPLALGMAYSWCGASLVLGWWWIYALLGAPEAMTASALHFTPLAVYLSGAVLHFSVIHRSFGWHGAAFLAPVLGAVMCSTAIYVIIQSLR
;
A
#
# COMPACT_ATOMS: atom_id res chain seq x y z
N MET A 1 18.46 -14.49 3.81
CA MET A 1 17.72 -13.69 4.82
C MET A 1 18.60 -12.69 5.59
N LYS A 2 19.82 -13.03 6.05
CA LYS A 2 20.70 -12.07 6.78
C LYS A 2 20.94 -10.74 6.04
N GLN A 3 21.07 -10.77 4.71
CA GLN A 3 21.23 -9.57 3.88
C GLN A 3 19.99 -8.65 3.93
N ALA A 4 18.77 -9.20 3.97
CA ALA A 4 17.56 -8.40 4.08
C ALA A 4 17.47 -7.71 5.45
N SER A 5 17.80 -8.43 6.52
CA SER A 5 17.89 -7.85 7.87
C SER A 5 18.94 -6.75 7.96
N LEU A 6 20.11 -6.95 7.32
CA LEU A 6 21.15 -5.93 7.23
C LEU A 6 20.67 -4.70 6.45
N LEU A 7 19.99 -4.88 5.31
CA LEU A 7 19.44 -3.77 4.53
C LEU A 7 18.44 -2.94 5.34
N VAL A 8 17.55 -3.61 6.08
CA VAL A 8 16.60 -2.93 6.99
C VAL A 8 17.37 -2.13 8.05
N ALA A 9 18.37 -2.72 8.70
CA ALA A 9 19.17 -2.02 9.70
C ALA A 9 19.89 -0.79 9.12
N VAL A 10 20.47 -0.92 7.93
CA VAL A 10 21.12 0.20 7.22
C VAL A 10 20.12 1.31 6.90
N LEU A 11 18.94 0.98 6.37
CA LEU A 11 17.93 1.98 6.04
C LEU A 11 17.41 2.70 7.29
N VAL A 12 17.22 2.00 8.41
CA VAL A 12 16.85 2.62 9.69
C VAL A 12 17.92 3.62 10.13
N LEU A 13 19.20 3.22 10.10
CA LEU A 13 20.30 4.12 10.48
C LEU A 13 20.38 5.33 9.55
N LEU A 14 20.23 5.14 8.24
CA LEU A 14 20.25 6.24 7.28
C LEU A 14 19.11 7.23 7.51
N LEU A 15 17.88 6.74 7.71
CA LEU A 15 16.73 7.60 7.99
C LEU A 15 16.89 8.33 9.33
N GLN A 16 17.43 7.66 10.35
CA GLN A 16 17.69 8.27 11.65
C GLN A 16 18.78 9.35 11.57
N CYS A 17 19.89 9.08 10.88
CA CYS A 17 20.93 10.07 10.61
C CYS A 17 20.38 11.26 9.81
N GLY A 18 19.56 10.98 8.79
CA GLY A 18 18.86 12.02 8.03
C GLY A 18 17.98 12.89 8.94
N TYR A 19 17.27 12.29 9.89
CA TYR A 19 16.42 13.03 10.84
C TYR A 19 17.26 13.98 11.69
N TRP A 20 18.40 13.52 12.20
CA TRP A 20 19.30 14.35 13.00
C TRP A 20 19.93 15.50 12.19
N LEU A 21 20.14 15.32 10.88
CA LEU A 21 20.80 16.32 10.03
C LEU A 21 19.81 17.31 9.37
N ALA A 22 18.65 16.84 8.94
CA ALA A 22 17.70 17.61 8.12
C ALA A 22 16.32 17.81 8.80
N GLY A 23 16.09 17.19 9.95
CA GLY A 23 14.85 17.27 10.71
C GLY A 23 13.74 16.34 10.21
N TYR A 24 12.69 16.22 11.02
CA TYR A 24 11.56 15.31 10.77
C TYR A 24 10.86 15.58 9.44
N GLN A 25 10.50 16.84 9.18
CA GLN A 25 9.69 17.19 8.01
C GLN A 25 10.38 16.83 6.69
N ALA A 26 11.68 17.11 6.57
CA ALA A 26 12.43 16.78 5.36
C ALA A 26 12.47 15.26 5.12
N ILE A 27 12.82 14.48 6.15
CA ILE A 27 12.93 13.02 6.02
C ILE A 27 11.57 12.36 5.82
N PHE A 28 10.52 12.86 6.47
CA PHE A 28 9.15 12.43 6.23
C PHE A 28 8.79 12.61 4.76
N GLN A 29 8.99 13.81 4.20
CA GLN A 29 8.63 14.10 2.80
C GLN A 29 9.47 13.28 1.81
N ILE A 30 10.78 13.15 2.03
CA ILE A 30 11.66 12.37 1.17
C ILE A 30 11.31 10.88 1.26
N GLY A 31 11.11 10.34 2.47
CA GLY A 31 10.81 8.93 2.69
C GLY A 31 9.47 8.51 2.10
N PHE A 32 8.41 9.29 2.34
CA PHE A 32 7.09 9.02 1.77
C PHE A 32 7.03 9.23 0.25
N GLY A 33 7.76 10.22 -0.27
CA GLY A 33 7.94 10.38 -1.71
C GLY A 33 8.67 9.20 -2.35
N ALA A 34 9.78 8.76 -1.74
CA ALA A 34 10.57 7.63 -2.23
C ALA A 34 9.76 6.33 -2.23
N ILE A 35 9.05 5.98 -1.15
CA ILE A 35 8.23 4.76 -1.12
C ILE A 35 7.07 4.82 -2.10
N THR A 36 6.46 6.00 -2.29
CA THR A 36 5.40 6.21 -3.29
C THR A 36 5.91 5.88 -4.68
N LEU A 37 7.03 6.50 -5.09
CA LEU A 37 7.62 6.34 -6.42
C LEU A 37 8.15 4.91 -6.64
N MET A 38 8.86 4.34 -5.66
CA MET A 38 9.34 2.97 -5.74
C MET A 38 8.18 1.98 -5.86
N GLY A 39 7.08 2.18 -5.11
CA GLY A 39 5.90 1.33 -5.23
C GLY A 39 5.21 1.45 -6.60
N LEU A 40 5.18 2.63 -7.22
CA LEU A 40 4.72 2.78 -8.61
C LEU A 40 5.64 2.05 -9.59
N MET A 41 6.96 2.12 -9.40
CA MET A 41 7.92 1.36 -10.22
C MET A 41 7.70 -0.16 -10.07
N ILE A 42 7.51 -0.65 -8.84
CA ILE A 42 7.19 -2.06 -8.57
C ILE A 42 5.88 -2.45 -9.25
N ALA A 43 4.85 -1.61 -9.18
CA ALA A 43 3.57 -1.85 -9.85
C ALA A 43 3.75 -1.97 -11.38
N LEU A 44 4.55 -1.10 -11.99
CA LEU A 44 4.87 -1.16 -13.42
C LEU A 44 5.67 -2.41 -13.78
N THR A 45 6.64 -2.83 -12.94
CA THR A 45 7.38 -4.08 -13.15
C THR A 45 6.45 -5.29 -13.10
N PHE A 46 5.53 -5.36 -12.13
CA PHE A 46 4.56 -6.44 -12.07
C PHE A 46 3.55 -6.39 -13.22
N LEU A 47 3.13 -5.20 -13.65
CA LEU A 47 2.26 -5.06 -14.83
C LEU A 47 2.97 -5.58 -16.08
N TRP A 48 4.25 -5.26 -16.24
CA TRP A 48 5.08 -5.81 -17.32
C TRP A 48 5.18 -7.34 -17.22
N LEU A 49 5.45 -7.91 -16.05
CA LEU A 49 5.48 -9.37 -15.85
C LEU A 49 4.14 -10.06 -16.19
N TYR A 50 3.02 -9.39 -15.89
CA TYR A 50 1.68 -9.86 -16.28
C TYR A 50 1.52 -9.88 -17.80
N LEU A 51 1.94 -8.81 -18.50
CA LEU A 51 1.93 -8.76 -19.97
C LEU A 51 2.82 -9.84 -20.60
N GLN A 52 3.95 -10.15 -19.98
CA GLN A 52 4.83 -11.26 -20.38
C GLN A 52 4.27 -12.64 -19.99
N ARG A 53 3.10 -12.71 -19.34
CA ARG A 53 2.46 -13.94 -18.86
C ARG A 53 3.36 -14.78 -17.95
N ALA A 54 4.29 -14.14 -17.24
CA ALA A 54 5.28 -14.84 -16.42
C ALA A 54 4.64 -15.51 -15.19
N THR A 55 3.62 -14.88 -14.60
CA THR A 55 2.87 -15.44 -13.47
C THR A 55 1.47 -14.81 -13.37
N PRO A 56 0.43 -15.59 -13.04
CA PRO A 56 -0.91 -15.06 -12.79
C PRO A 56 -0.98 -14.16 -11.54
N LEU A 57 -0.02 -14.28 -10.61
CA LEU A 57 0.04 -13.45 -9.40
C LEU A 57 0.43 -12.00 -9.71
N ALA A 58 1.08 -11.76 -10.85
CA ALA A 58 1.62 -10.45 -11.19
C ALA A 58 0.54 -9.37 -11.29
N LEU A 59 -0.67 -9.68 -11.78
CA LEU A 59 -1.74 -8.67 -11.88
C LEU A 59 -2.22 -8.21 -10.50
N GLY A 60 -2.42 -9.14 -9.56
CA GLY A 60 -2.80 -8.81 -8.19
C GLY A 60 -1.72 -7.95 -7.50
N MET A 61 -0.45 -8.26 -7.74
CA MET A 61 0.68 -7.45 -7.24
C MET A 61 0.72 -6.07 -7.86
N ALA A 62 0.54 -5.96 -9.18
CA ALA A 62 0.53 -4.69 -9.90
C ALA A 62 -0.56 -3.76 -9.36
N TYR A 63 -1.79 -4.25 -9.21
CA TYR A 63 -2.90 -3.45 -8.66
C TYR A 63 -2.67 -3.09 -7.20
N SER A 64 -2.16 -4.02 -6.39
CA SER A 64 -1.91 -3.76 -4.97
C SER A 64 -0.88 -2.65 -4.77
N TRP A 65 0.26 -2.74 -5.46
CA TRP A 65 1.32 -1.74 -5.38
C TRP A 65 0.91 -0.41 -6.01
N CYS A 66 0.19 -0.44 -7.13
CA CYS A 66 -0.33 0.77 -7.77
C CYS A 66 -1.30 1.51 -6.83
N GLY A 67 -2.32 0.82 -6.33
CA GLY A 67 -3.31 1.42 -5.45
C GLY A 67 -2.70 1.92 -4.14
N ALA A 68 -1.85 1.12 -3.49
CA ALA A 68 -1.16 1.54 -2.27
C ALA A 68 -0.28 2.78 -2.48
N SER A 69 0.50 2.81 -3.56
CA SER A 69 1.32 3.97 -3.90
C SER A 69 0.48 5.20 -4.24
N LEU A 70 -0.65 5.06 -4.93
CA LEU A 70 -1.52 6.20 -5.24
C LEU A 70 -2.23 6.72 -3.98
N VAL A 71 -2.63 5.85 -3.04
CA VAL A 71 -3.15 6.25 -1.73
C VAL A 71 -2.08 6.99 -0.92
N LEU A 72 -0.85 6.45 -0.83
CA LEU A 72 0.26 7.10 -0.15
C LEU A 72 0.64 8.43 -0.82
N GLY A 73 0.70 8.43 -2.15
CA GLY A 73 1.00 9.59 -2.97
C GLY A 73 -0.02 10.71 -2.81
N TRP A 74 -1.31 10.37 -2.67
CA TRP A 74 -2.35 11.35 -2.37
C TRP A 74 -2.04 12.13 -1.09
N TRP A 75 -1.75 11.42 0.01
CA TRP A 75 -1.47 12.05 1.30
C TRP A 75 -0.10 12.72 1.36
N TRP A 76 0.88 12.20 0.62
CA TRP A 76 2.18 12.84 0.46
C TRP A 76 2.06 14.18 -0.28
N ILE A 77 1.37 14.22 -1.43
CA ILE A 77 1.11 15.45 -2.19
C ILE A 77 0.27 16.43 -1.36
N TYR A 78 -0.75 15.95 -0.66
CA TYR A 78 -1.53 16.76 0.29
C TYR A 78 -0.64 17.45 1.33
N ALA A 79 0.32 16.73 1.92
CA ALA A 79 1.25 17.30 2.89
C ALA A 79 2.21 18.31 2.25
N LEU A 80 2.71 18.05 1.02
CA LEU A 80 3.58 18.97 0.29
C LEU A 80 2.88 20.29 -0.08
N LEU A 81 1.59 20.23 -0.41
CA LEU A 81 0.79 21.39 -0.80
C LEU A 81 0.25 22.19 0.40
N GLY A 82 0.60 21.82 1.62
CA GLY A 82 0.14 22.54 2.82
C GLY A 82 -1.32 22.26 3.17
N ALA A 83 -1.76 21.01 3.02
CA ALA A 83 -3.09 20.55 3.43
C ALA A 83 -4.29 21.21 2.71
N PRO A 84 -4.36 21.16 1.36
CA PRO A 84 -5.46 21.77 0.62
C PRO A 84 -6.81 21.10 0.92
N GLU A 85 -7.84 21.91 1.23
CA GLU A 85 -9.19 21.45 1.58
C GLU A 85 -9.82 20.56 0.50
N ALA A 86 -9.55 20.86 -0.77
CA ALA A 86 -10.05 20.11 -1.92
C ALA A 86 -9.61 18.63 -1.91
N MET A 87 -8.52 18.29 -1.23
CA MET A 87 -8.02 16.92 -1.11
C MET A 87 -8.46 16.21 0.17
N THR A 88 -8.78 16.96 1.23
CA THR A 88 -9.12 16.41 2.55
C THR A 88 -10.39 15.56 2.53
N ALA A 89 -11.41 16.01 1.81
CA ALA A 89 -12.73 15.37 1.74
C ALA A 89 -13.09 14.90 0.31
N SER A 90 -12.08 14.72 -0.55
CA SER A 90 -12.33 14.33 -1.93
C SER A 90 -12.73 12.86 -2.03
N ALA A 91 -13.93 12.60 -2.56
CA ALA A 91 -14.34 11.25 -2.91
C ALA A 91 -13.42 10.58 -3.95
N LEU A 92 -12.62 11.35 -4.69
CA LEU A 92 -11.64 10.82 -5.65
C LEU A 92 -10.59 9.94 -4.99
N HIS A 93 -10.32 10.10 -3.69
CA HIS A 93 -9.41 9.24 -2.94
C HIS A 93 -9.87 7.77 -2.88
N PHE A 94 -11.17 7.51 -3.06
CA PHE A 94 -11.70 6.14 -3.09
C PHE A 94 -11.31 5.38 -4.36
N THR A 95 -10.94 6.08 -5.45
CA THR A 95 -10.49 5.44 -6.70
C THR A 95 -9.20 4.64 -6.53
N PRO A 96 -8.07 5.21 -6.05
CA PRO A 96 -6.87 4.42 -5.79
C PRO A 96 -7.06 3.39 -4.68
N LEU A 97 -7.93 3.65 -3.71
CA LEU A 97 -8.30 2.66 -2.69
C LEU A 97 -9.00 1.44 -3.31
N ALA A 98 -9.93 1.64 -4.24
CA ALA A 98 -10.61 0.56 -4.93
C ALA A 98 -9.61 -0.29 -5.75
N VAL A 99 -8.63 0.34 -6.40
CA VAL A 99 -7.55 -0.37 -7.10
C VAL A 99 -6.73 -1.21 -6.11
N TYR A 100 -6.36 -0.63 -4.96
CA TYR A 100 -5.60 -1.32 -3.94
C TYR A 100 -6.33 -2.57 -3.41
N LEU A 101 -7.59 -2.39 -3.03
CA LEU A 101 -8.44 -3.47 -2.52
C LEU A 101 -8.66 -4.57 -3.56
N SER A 102 -8.88 -4.19 -4.82
CA SER A 102 -9.01 -5.15 -5.92
C SER A 102 -7.74 -5.99 -6.08
N GLY A 103 -6.57 -5.34 -6.01
CA GLY A 103 -5.27 -6.03 -6.02
C GLY A 103 -5.14 -7.04 -4.87
N ALA A 104 -5.51 -6.66 -3.66
CA ALA A 104 -5.45 -7.54 -2.49
C ALA A 104 -6.39 -8.75 -2.64
N VAL A 105 -7.62 -8.54 -3.11
CA VAL A 105 -8.60 -9.61 -3.38
C VAL A 105 -8.04 -10.59 -4.43
N LEU A 106 -7.50 -10.06 -5.53
CA LEU A 106 -6.86 -10.89 -6.57
C LEU A 106 -5.68 -11.69 -6.00
N HIS A 107 -4.85 -11.07 -5.17
CA HIS A 107 -3.71 -11.73 -4.53
C HIS A 107 -4.15 -12.94 -3.69
N PHE A 108 -5.16 -12.78 -2.83
CA PHE A 108 -5.72 -13.90 -2.07
C PHE A 108 -6.37 -14.95 -2.95
N SER A 109 -7.07 -14.56 -4.03
CA SER A 109 -7.68 -15.52 -4.95
C SER A 109 -6.64 -16.43 -5.63
N VAL A 110 -5.48 -15.88 -6.01
CA VAL A 110 -4.41 -16.64 -6.64
C VAL A 110 -3.74 -17.56 -5.63
N ILE A 111 -3.40 -17.07 -4.42
CA ILE A 111 -2.82 -17.90 -3.35
C ILE A 111 -3.75 -19.06 -2.99
N HIS A 112 -5.05 -18.77 -2.82
CA HIS A 112 -6.06 -19.78 -2.51
C HIS A 112 -6.10 -20.89 -3.56
N ARG A 113 -6.04 -20.53 -4.85
CA ARG A 113 -5.95 -21.52 -5.95
C ARG A 113 -4.63 -22.28 -5.94
N SER A 114 -3.51 -21.66 -5.56
CA SER A 114 -2.21 -22.34 -5.44
C SER A 114 -2.20 -23.45 -4.39
N PHE A 115 -3.08 -23.39 -3.38
CA PHE A 115 -3.28 -24.47 -2.41
C PHE A 115 -4.26 -25.56 -2.89
N GLY A 116 -4.77 -25.47 -4.12
CA GLY A 116 -5.73 -26.44 -4.68
C GLY A 116 -7.18 -26.24 -4.19
N TRP A 117 -7.47 -25.15 -3.50
CA TRP A 117 -8.81 -24.85 -3.00
C TRP A 117 -9.69 -24.18 -4.06
N HIS A 118 -10.98 -24.49 -4.02
CA HIS A 118 -11.99 -24.00 -4.97
C HIS A 118 -13.06 -23.18 -4.25
N GLY A 119 -13.79 -22.35 -5.01
CA GLY A 119 -14.84 -21.48 -4.45
C GLY A 119 -14.31 -20.16 -3.90
N ALA A 120 -15.12 -19.52 -3.04
CA ALA A 120 -14.94 -18.13 -2.62
C ALA A 120 -14.27 -17.97 -1.24
N ALA A 121 -13.70 -19.02 -0.66
CA ALA A 121 -13.09 -18.94 0.68
C ALA A 121 -11.88 -17.99 0.76
N PHE A 122 -11.29 -17.61 -0.38
CA PHE A 122 -10.29 -16.52 -0.45
C PHE A 122 -10.82 -15.15 0.01
N LEU A 123 -12.14 -14.97 0.09
CA LEU A 123 -12.76 -13.76 0.62
C LEU A 123 -12.74 -13.71 2.15
N ALA A 124 -12.52 -14.83 2.85
CA ALA A 124 -12.48 -14.86 4.31
C ALA A 124 -11.52 -13.82 4.92
N PRO A 125 -10.23 -13.70 4.50
CA PRO A 125 -9.35 -12.66 5.02
C PRO A 125 -9.83 -11.23 4.68
N VAL A 126 -10.47 -11.04 3.52
CA VAL A 126 -10.98 -9.73 3.10
C VAL A 126 -12.16 -9.30 3.97
N LEU A 127 -13.14 -10.19 4.15
CA LEU A 127 -14.29 -9.96 5.01
C LEU A 127 -13.86 -9.78 6.47
N GLY A 128 -12.90 -10.59 6.93
CA GLY A 128 -12.29 -10.44 8.25
C GLY A 128 -11.69 -9.05 8.44
N ALA A 129 -10.91 -8.56 7.49
CA ALA A 129 -10.33 -7.22 7.55
C ALA A 129 -11.41 -6.11 7.58
N VAL A 130 -12.46 -6.22 6.76
CA VAL A 130 -13.58 -5.27 6.74
C VAL A 130 -14.38 -5.28 8.05
N MET A 131 -14.67 -6.47 8.59
CA MET A 131 -15.38 -6.60 9.87
C MET A 131 -14.56 -6.01 11.02
N CYS A 132 -13.26 -6.33 11.08
CA CYS A 132 -12.36 -5.79 12.10
C CYS A 132 -12.25 -4.26 11.99
N SER A 133 -12.05 -3.71 10.79
CA SER A 133 -11.94 -2.25 10.62
C SER A 133 -13.25 -1.53 10.96
N THR A 134 -14.39 -2.11 10.59
CA THR A 134 -15.73 -1.60 10.95
C THR A 134 -15.95 -1.64 12.45
N ALA A 135 -15.60 -2.74 13.12
CA ALA A 135 -15.73 -2.87 14.57
C ALA A 135 -14.87 -1.83 15.29
N ILE A 136 -13.60 -1.65 14.88
CA ILE A 136 -12.71 -0.61 15.43
C ILE A 136 -13.34 0.77 15.25
N TYR A 137 -13.86 1.08 14.06
CA TYR A 137 -14.51 2.36 13.80
C TYR A 137 -15.72 2.60 14.72
N VAL A 138 -16.63 1.63 14.83
CA VAL A 138 -17.84 1.75 15.67
C VAL A 138 -17.47 1.92 17.15
N ILE A 139 -16.51 1.14 17.66
CA ILE A 139 -16.03 1.26 19.04
C ILE A 139 -15.48 2.65 19.30
N ILE A 140 -14.58 3.15 18.44
CA ILE A 140 -13.97 4.47 18.62
C ILE A 140 -15.02 5.59 18.56
N GLN A 141 -16.01 5.49 17.67
CA GLN A 141 -17.10 6.47 17.59
C GLN A 141 -17.99 6.45 18.83
N SER A 142 -18.22 5.29 19.44
CA SER A 142 -19.03 5.19 20.67
C SER A 142 -18.35 5.79 21.92
N LEU A 143 -17.04 6.02 21.87
CA LEU A 143 -16.26 6.61 22.96
C LEU A 143 -16.14 8.14 22.85
N ARG A 144 -16.62 8.75 21.76
CA ARG A 144 -16.61 10.19 21.53
C ARG A 144 -17.98 10.79 21.84
#